data_AF-A0A6A4GXU6-F1
#
_entry.id   AF-A0A6A4GXU6-F1
#
_cell.length_a   1.000
_cell.length_b   1.000
_cell.length_c   1.000
_cell.angle_alpha   90.00
_cell.angle_beta   90.00
_cell.angle_gamma   90.00
#
_symmetry.space_group_name_H-M   'P 1'
#
loop_
_entity.id
_entity.type
_entity.pdbx_description
1 polymer ?
#
loop_
_entity_poly.entity_id
_entity_poly.type
_entity_poly.pdbx_seq_one_letter_code
_entity_poly.pdbx_strand_id
1 'polypeptide(L)'
;MPKHVDMIANSGWAASGQAALESACILVIPASATATSILKNLILPGLGHFTLLDDRTQEQMHTTTFSWMAVGKSRAEEVVNGLRELNDGVQGVADTQQVLSSQRDWLKTFDVVVAHNAHPDIIDDLLPCSGQRLILSS
;
A
#
# COMPACT_ATOMS: atom_id res chain seq x y z
N MET A 1 -32.42 30.57 4.47
CA MET A 1 -32.69 29.15 4.14
C MET A 1 -31.41 28.56 3.56
N PRO A 2 -30.75 27.60 4.24
CA PRO A 2 -29.59 26.94 3.66
C PRO A 2 -30.03 26.07 2.48
N LYS A 3 -29.21 26.02 1.43
CA LYS A 3 -29.51 25.34 0.17
C LYS A 3 -29.28 23.84 0.33
N HIS A 4 -30.13 23.07 -0.34
CA HIS A 4 -30.30 21.61 -0.29
C HIS A 4 -29.07 20.76 -0.73
N VAL A 5 -27.85 21.32 -0.70
CA VAL A 5 -26.62 20.68 -1.19
C VAL A 5 -25.67 20.26 -0.05
N ASP A 6 -25.82 20.84 1.14
CA ASP A 6 -24.94 20.51 2.29
C ASP A 6 -25.39 19.26 3.09
N MET A 7 -26.53 18.67 2.74
CA MET A 7 -27.16 17.60 3.55
C MET A 7 -26.64 16.18 3.23
N ILE A 8 -25.76 16.04 2.22
CA ILE A 8 -25.15 14.74 1.86
C ILE A 8 -23.70 14.62 2.40
N ALA A 9 -23.10 15.72 2.87
CA ALA A 9 -21.69 15.77 3.29
C ALA A 9 -21.44 15.37 4.75
N ASN A 10 -22.46 15.01 5.53
CA ASN A 10 -22.31 14.71 6.95
C ASN A 10 -22.94 13.37 7.37
N SER A 11 -22.65 12.33 6.59
CA SER A 11 -22.82 10.96 7.08
C SER A 11 -21.65 10.72 8.04
N GLY A 12 -21.88 10.51 9.34
CA GLY A 12 -20.79 10.34 10.32
C GLY A 12 -19.76 9.26 9.95
N TRP A 13 -20.13 8.31 9.08
CA TRP A 13 -19.20 7.39 8.40
C TRP A 13 -18.23 8.12 7.47
N ALA A 14 -18.69 8.97 6.56
CA ALA A 14 -17.83 9.60 5.55
C ALA A 14 -16.68 10.40 6.18
N ALA A 15 -16.96 11.18 7.22
CA ALA A 15 -15.92 11.94 7.94
C ALA A 15 -15.00 11.04 8.78
N SER A 16 -15.54 10.06 9.51
CA SER A 16 -14.72 9.15 10.33
C SER A 16 -13.90 8.16 9.49
N GLY A 17 -14.45 7.69 8.37
CA GLY A 17 -13.79 6.81 7.41
C GLY A 17 -12.66 7.52 6.67
N GLN A 18 -12.87 8.77 6.29
CA GLN A 18 -11.81 9.59 5.68
C GLN A 18 -10.68 9.85 6.67
N ALA A 19 -10.98 10.24 7.91
CA ALA A 19 -9.98 10.42 8.96
C ALA A 19 -9.22 9.12 9.29
N ALA A 20 -9.90 7.97 9.25
CA ALA A 20 -9.27 6.66 9.40
C ALA A 20 -8.33 6.34 8.22
N LEU A 21 -8.71 6.69 6.99
CA LEU A 21 -7.86 6.49 5.81
C LEU A 21 -6.62 7.39 5.83
N GLU A 22 -6.79 8.67 6.19
CA GLU A 22 -5.70 9.65 6.30
C GLU A 22 -4.73 9.36 7.45
N SER A 23 -5.13 8.55 8.43
CA SER A 23 -4.26 8.09 9.52
C SER A 23 -3.70 6.67 9.34
N ALA A 24 -4.19 5.92 8.34
CA ALA A 24 -3.78 4.54 8.14
C ALA A 24 -2.35 4.42 7.62
N CYS A 25 -1.63 3.42 8.14
CA CYS A 25 -0.31 2.98 7.73
C CYS A 25 -0.39 1.56 7.14
N ILE A 26 -0.22 1.44 5.82
CA ILE A 26 -0.43 0.15 5.12
C ILE A 26 0.89 -0.40 4.58
N LEU A 27 1.16 -1.68 4.86
CA LEU A 27 2.25 -2.43 4.23
C LEU A 27 1.71 -3.24 3.06
N VAL A 28 2.40 -3.21 1.92
CA VAL A 28 2.02 -3.94 0.71
C VAL A 28 3.19 -4.77 0.19
N ILE A 29 2.94 -6.05 -0.05
CA ILE A 29 3.96 -7.05 -0.40
C ILE A 29 3.42 -7.98 -1.51
N PRO A 30 4.08 -8.14 -2.65
CA PRO A 30 5.15 -7.32 -3.20
C PRO A 30 4.59 -6.22 -4.14
N ALA A 31 5.47 -5.54 -4.88
CA ALA A 31 5.16 -4.46 -5.82
C ALA A 31 4.52 -4.97 -7.13
N SER A 32 3.39 -5.68 -7.05
CA SER A 32 2.66 -6.22 -8.21
C SER A 32 1.76 -5.18 -8.89
N ALA A 33 1.41 -5.37 -10.16
CA ALA A 33 0.43 -4.53 -10.84
C ALA A 33 -0.92 -4.43 -10.09
N THR A 34 -1.38 -5.55 -9.52
CA THR A 34 -2.60 -5.59 -8.69
C THR A 34 -2.43 -4.75 -7.43
N ALA A 35 -1.32 -4.93 -6.71
CA ALA A 35 -1.00 -4.19 -5.50
C ALA A 35 -0.92 -2.67 -5.77
N THR A 36 -0.28 -2.27 -6.87
CA THR A 36 -0.22 -0.87 -7.30
C THR A 36 -1.59 -0.32 -7.66
N SER A 37 -2.45 -1.11 -8.31
CA SER A 37 -3.83 -0.71 -8.62
C SER A 37 -4.68 -0.50 -7.36
N ILE A 38 -4.51 -1.36 -6.35
CA ILE A 38 -5.15 -1.21 -5.03
C ILE A 38 -4.66 0.09 -4.38
N LEU A 39 -3.35 0.32 -4.32
CA LEU A 39 -2.78 1.52 -3.73
C LEU A 39 -3.24 2.80 -4.43
N LYS A 40 -3.32 2.81 -5.76
CA LYS A 40 -3.86 3.94 -6.52
C LYS A 40 -5.25 4.35 -6.01
N ASN A 41 -6.12 3.38 -5.75
CA ASN A 41 -7.48 3.62 -5.27
C ASN A 41 -7.54 4.11 -3.81
N LEU A 42 -6.48 3.93 -3.02
CA LEU A 42 -6.36 4.43 -1.65
C LEU A 42 -5.64 5.79 -1.58
N ILE A 43 -4.67 6.00 -2.47
CA ILE A 43 -3.86 7.23 -2.53
C ILE A 43 -4.67 8.41 -3.05
N LEU A 44 -5.47 8.21 -4.11
CA LEU A 44 -6.32 9.27 -4.67
C LEU A 44 -7.29 9.89 -3.64
N PRO A 45 -7.97 9.12 -2.77
CA PRO A 45 -8.78 9.69 -1.69
C PRO A 45 -7.98 10.18 -0.48
N GLY A 46 -6.65 9.98 -0.39
CA GLY A 46 -5.82 10.53 0.68
C GLY A 46 -5.43 9.54 1.78
N LEU A 47 -4.90 8.38 1.41
CA LEU A 47 -4.20 7.48 2.35
C LEU A 47 -3.12 8.23 3.14
N GLY A 48 -2.98 7.98 4.43
CA GLY A 48 -1.93 8.58 5.24
C GLY A 48 -0.52 8.12 4.83
N HIS A 49 -0.26 6.83 5.01
CA HIS A 49 1.04 6.23 4.76
C HIS A 49 0.95 4.86 4.09
N PHE A 50 1.87 4.59 3.17
CA PHE A 50 2.12 3.24 2.68
C PHE A 50 3.62 2.90 2.65
N THR A 51 3.90 1.61 2.84
CA THR A 51 5.22 1.03 2.59
C THR A 51 5.08 -0.11 1.61
N LEU A 52 5.94 -0.11 0.60
CA LEU A 52 5.98 -1.12 -0.45
C LEU A 52 7.24 -1.97 -0.28
N LEU A 53 7.06 -3.24 0.09
CA LEU A 53 8.17 -4.17 0.30
C LEU A 53 8.33 -5.08 -0.92
N ASP A 54 9.38 -4.87 -1.70
CA ASP A 54 9.75 -5.74 -2.83
C ASP A 54 11.25 -5.60 -3.09
N ASP A 55 11.98 -6.70 -2.90
CA ASP A 55 13.42 -6.79 -3.12
C ASP A 55 13.78 -7.05 -4.59
N ARG A 56 12.79 -7.27 -5.45
CA ARG A 56 13.02 -7.59 -6.85
C ARG A 56 13.20 -6.36 -7.72
N THR A 57 13.92 -6.55 -8.81
CA THR A 57 14.03 -5.57 -9.90
C THR A 57 12.98 -5.81 -10.99
N GLN A 58 12.73 -4.78 -11.80
CA GLN A 58 11.87 -4.87 -12.97
C GLN A 58 12.49 -5.82 -14.00
N GLU A 59 11.85 -6.96 -14.25
CA GLU A 59 12.34 -7.95 -15.22
C GLU A 59 11.88 -7.65 -16.63
N GLN A 60 10.69 -7.05 -16.79
CA GLN A 60 10.09 -6.73 -18.08
C GLN A 60 9.38 -5.38 -18.02
N MET A 61 9.40 -4.66 -19.13
CA MET A 61 8.54 -3.50 -19.36
C MET A 61 7.08 -3.98 -19.22
N HIS A 62 6.25 -3.31 -18.42
CA HIS A 62 4.82 -3.60 -18.19
C HIS A 62 4.41 -4.59 -17.07
N THR A 63 5.31 -5.03 -16.18
CA THR A 63 4.87 -5.87 -15.02
C THR A 63 4.15 -5.08 -13.92
N THR A 64 4.12 -3.76 -14.05
CA THR A 64 3.52 -2.79 -13.13
C THR A 64 2.64 -1.82 -13.93
N THR A 65 1.70 -1.16 -13.25
CA THR A 65 0.79 -0.16 -13.86
C THR A 65 1.50 1.08 -14.41
N PHE A 66 2.79 1.25 -14.15
CA PHE A 66 3.61 2.35 -14.65
C PHE A 66 4.45 1.89 -15.84
N SER A 67 4.00 2.21 -17.05
CA SER A 67 4.60 1.75 -18.32
C SER A 67 5.98 2.34 -18.63
N TRP A 68 6.45 3.30 -17.84
CA TRP A 68 7.73 3.99 -18.02
C TRP A 68 8.90 3.42 -17.20
N MET A 69 8.64 2.42 -16.34
CA MET A 69 9.68 1.85 -15.47
C MET A 69 10.75 1.12 -16.29
N ALA A 70 12.02 1.45 -16.04
CA ALA A 70 13.14 0.83 -16.73
C ALA A 70 13.43 -0.57 -16.18
N VAL A 71 13.73 -1.52 -17.08
CA VAL A 71 14.19 -2.87 -16.73
C VAL A 71 15.48 -2.78 -15.92
N GLY A 72 15.61 -3.62 -14.89
CA GLY A 72 16.76 -3.70 -14.00
C GLY A 72 16.75 -2.74 -12.81
N LYS A 73 15.77 -1.83 -12.72
CA LYS A 73 15.59 -0.96 -11.54
C LYS A 73 14.75 -1.63 -10.44
N SER A 74 14.91 -1.16 -9.20
CA SER A 74 14.05 -1.58 -8.08
C SER A 74 12.58 -1.35 -8.41
N ARG A 75 11.76 -2.41 -8.26
CA ARG A 75 10.32 -2.30 -8.50
C ARG A 75 9.68 -1.39 -7.46
N ALA A 76 10.07 -1.54 -6.19
CA ALA A 76 9.48 -0.80 -5.09
C ALA A 76 9.72 0.70 -5.21
N GLU A 77 10.96 1.11 -5.47
CA GLU A 77 11.33 2.53 -5.58
C GLU A 77 10.59 3.23 -6.71
N GLU A 78 10.58 2.63 -7.89
CA GLU A 78 9.96 3.23 -9.07
C GLU A 78 8.42 3.26 -8.94
N VAL A 79 7.79 2.24 -8.31
CA VAL A 79 6.34 2.25 -8.01
C VAL A 79 6.01 3.33 -6.99
N VAL A 80 6.79 3.45 -5.92
CA VAL A 80 6.58 4.48 -4.89
C VAL A 80 6.70 5.88 -5.49
N ASN A 81 7.69 6.11 -6.35
CA ASN A 81 7.84 7.39 -7.05
C ASN A 81 6.59 7.72 -7.88
N GLY A 82 6.15 6.79 -8.74
CA GLY A 82 4.96 7.01 -9.56
C GLY A 82 3.65 7.15 -8.77
N LEU A 83 3.52 6.48 -7.63
CA LEU A 83 2.34 6.59 -6.77
C LEU A 83 2.30 7.93 -6.02
N ARG A 84 3.46 8.46 -5.60
CA ARG A 84 3.54 9.75 -4.89
C ARG A 84 3.15 10.92 -5.79
N GLU A 85 3.41 10.84 -7.10
CA GLU A 85 2.94 11.84 -8.07
C GLU A 85 1.42 11.97 -8.15
N LEU A 86 0.66 10.96 -7.69
CA LEU A 86 -0.80 11.01 -7.72
C LEU A 86 -1.40 11.87 -6.61
N ASN A 87 -0.71 11.97 -5.46
CA ASN A 87 -1.14 12.75 -4.32
C ASN A 87 0.04 13.01 -3.35
N ASP A 88 0.55 14.24 -3.37
CA ASP A 88 1.67 14.68 -2.51
C ASP A 88 1.35 14.69 -1.01
N GLY A 89 0.07 14.57 -0.64
CA GLY A 89 -0.38 14.44 0.74
C GLY A 89 -0.11 13.06 1.35
N VAL A 90 0.22 12.06 0.53
CA VAL A 90 0.46 10.68 0.98
C VAL A 90 1.95 10.41 1.19
N GLN A 91 2.30 9.82 2.34
CA GLN A 91 3.65 9.35 2.61
C GLN A 91 3.87 7.96 1.99
N GLY A 92 4.90 7.82 1.17
CA GLY A 92 5.24 6.57 0.49
C GLY A 92 6.70 6.19 0.70
N VAL A 93 6.95 4.95 1.14
CA VAL A 93 8.28 4.39 1.38
C VAL A 93 8.47 3.12 0.56
N ALA A 94 9.61 2.99 -0.10
CA ALA A 94 10.06 1.75 -0.72
C ALA A 94 11.00 1.03 0.23
N ASP A 95 10.75 -0.25 0.46
CA ASP A 95 11.65 -1.14 1.18
C ASP A 95 12.05 -2.29 0.24
N THR A 96 13.35 -2.44 0.03
CA THR A 96 13.96 -3.41 -0.89
C THR A 96 14.68 -4.53 -0.16
N GLN A 97 14.53 -4.61 1.15
CA GLN A 97 15.19 -5.61 1.97
C GLN A 97 14.32 -6.88 2.12
N GLN A 98 14.94 -8.03 2.37
CA GLN A 98 14.24 -9.30 2.64
C GLN A 98 14.11 -9.51 4.16
N VAL A 99 13.19 -8.80 4.81
CA VAL A 99 13.29 -8.51 6.27
C VAL A 99 12.35 -9.28 7.19
N LEU A 100 11.31 -9.90 6.62
CA LEU A 100 10.11 -10.25 7.40
C LEU A 100 10.38 -11.21 8.58
N SER A 101 11.30 -12.16 8.41
CA SER A 101 11.65 -13.13 9.45
C SER A 101 12.29 -12.49 10.69
N SER A 102 12.99 -11.36 10.53
CA SER A 102 13.82 -10.75 11.58
C SER A 102 13.22 -9.50 12.23
N GLN A 103 12.15 -8.93 11.66
CA GLN A 103 11.55 -7.67 12.14
C GLN A 103 10.04 -7.78 12.42
N ARG A 104 9.69 -8.72 13.29
CA ARG A 104 8.30 -8.94 13.72
C ARG A 104 7.66 -7.72 14.39
N ASP A 105 8.43 -6.94 15.15
CA ASP A 105 7.93 -5.74 15.82
C ASP A 105 7.70 -4.58 14.86
N TRP A 106 8.45 -4.51 13.76
CA TRP A 106 8.20 -3.55 12.69
C TRP A 106 6.87 -3.83 11.99
N LEU A 107 6.54 -5.11 11.74
CA LEU A 107 5.23 -5.45 11.18
C LEU A 107 4.08 -4.86 11.99
N LYS A 108 4.17 -4.86 13.33
CA LYS A 108 3.15 -4.32 14.24
C LYS A 108 2.90 -2.80 14.08
N THR A 109 3.75 -2.07 13.37
CA THR A 109 3.55 -0.63 13.12
C THR A 109 2.54 -0.33 12.01
N PHE A 110 2.12 -1.35 11.26
CA PHE A 110 1.14 -1.20 10.17
C PHE A 110 -0.28 -1.52 10.65
N ASP A 111 -1.27 -0.77 10.21
CA ASP A 111 -2.68 -1.06 10.50
C ASP A 111 -3.20 -2.24 9.68
N VAL A 112 -2.72 -2.35 8.45
CA VAL A 112 -3.10 -3.37 7.47
C VAL A 112 -1.86 -3.86 6.72
N VAL A 113 -1.76 -5.17 6.55
CA VAL A 113 -0.76 -5.80 5.68
C VAL A 113 -1.50 -6.45 4.50
N VAL A 114 -1.13 -6.07 3.28
CA VAL A 114 -1.66 -6.63 2.04
C VAL A 114 -0.57 -7.46 1.39
N ALA A 115 -0.76 -8.78 1.35
CA ALA A 115 0.12 -9.71 0.65
C ALA A 115 -0.58 -10.26 -0.60
N HIS A 116 -0.05 -9.97 -1.79
CA HIS A 116 -0.62 -10.39 -3.07
C HIS A 116 0.36 -11.29 -3.83
N ASN A 117 -0.03 -12.55 -4.06
CA ASN A 117 0.83 -13.55 -4.69
C ASN A 117 2.23 -13.57 -4.07
N ALA A 118 2.26 -13.49 -2.73
CA ALA A 118 3.47 -13.50 -1.95
C ALA A 118 4.06 -14.92 -1.90
N HIS A 119 5.38 -15.02 -1.84
CA HIS A 119 6.06 -16.29 -1.69
C HIS A 119 5.58 -16.99 -0.39
N PRO A 120 5.43 -18.33 -0.37
CA PRO A 120 4.98 -19.06 0.83
C PRO A 120 5.76 -18.68 2.11
N ASP A 121 7.07 -18.50 2.02
CA ASP A 121 7.91 -18.09 3.16
C ASP A 121 7.46 -16.75 3.76
N ILE A 122 7.04 -15.79 2.92
CA ILE A 122 6.51 -14.51 3.37
C ILE A 122 5.19 -14.72 4.12
N ILE A 123 4.33 -15.61 3.63
CA ILE A 123 3.06 -15.91 4.27
C ILE A 123 3.32 -16.51 5.66
N ASP A 124 4.23 -17.47 5.76
CA ASP A 124 4.63 -18.09 7.03
C ASP A 124 5.21 -17.06 8.01
N ASP A 125 5.94 -16.06 7.51
CA ASP A 125 6.40 -14.94 8.33
C ASP A 125 5.27 -14.03 8.81
N LEU A 126 4.18 -13.90 8.06
CA LEU A 126 3.04 -13.06 8.44
C LEU A 126 2.05 -13.77 9.39
N LEU A 127 1.94 -15.10 9.34
CA LEU A 127 0.94 -15.87 10.11
C LEU A 127 0.99 -15.65 11.65
N PRO A 128 2.17 -15.59 12.31
CA PRO A 128 2.24 -15.35 13.75
C PRO A 128 1.83 -13.94 14.19
N CYS A 129 1.66 -12.99 13.25
CA CYS A 129 1.18 -11.64 13.52
C CYS A 129 -0.36 -11.54 13.53
N SER A 130 -1.07 -12.63 13.88
CA SER A 130 -2.52 -12.82 13.74
C SER A 130 -3.44 -11.78 14.42
N GLY A 131 -2.90 -10.89 15.25
CA GLY A 131 -3.63 -9.72 15.78
C GLY A 131 -3.78 -8.57 14.77
N GLN A 132 -3.07 -8.63 13.64
CA GLN A 132 -3.04 -7.61 12.60
C GLN A 132 -3.97 -7.96 11.44
N ARG A 133 -4.57 -6.94 10.79
CA ARG A 133 -5.48 -7.17 9.65
C ARG A 133 -4.65 -7.54 8.43
N LEU A 134 -4.56 -8.84 8.17
CA LEU A 134 -3.86 -9.42 7.03
C LEU A 134 -4.83 -9.71 5.88
N ILE A 135 -4.53 -9.19 4.69
CA ILE A 135 -5.25 -9.49 3.45
C ILE A 135 -4.32 -10.32 2.57
N LEU A 136 -4.68 -11.59 2.37
CA LEU A 136 -4.00 -12.49 1.43
C LEU A 136 -4.79 -12.55 0.12
N SER A 137 -4.13 -12.25 -0.98
CA SER A 137 -4.67 -12.48 -2.33
C SER A 137 -3.76 -13.43 -3.07
N SER A 138 -4.34 -14.45 -3.68
CA SER A 138 -3.70 -15.33 -4.69
C SER A 138 -3.70 -14.67 -6.06
#